data_AF-A0A1A7Y4V2-F1
#
_entry.id   AF-A0A1A7Y4V2-F1
#
_cell.length_a   1.000
_cell.length_b   1.000
_cell.length_c   1.000
_cell.angle_alpha   90.00
_cell.angle_beta   90.00
_cell.angle_gamma   90.00
#
_symmetry.space_group_name_H-M   'P 1'
#
loop_
_entity.id
_entity.type
_entity.pdbx_description
1 polymer ?
#
loop_
_entity_poly.entity_id
_entity_poly.type
_entity_poly.pdbx_seq_one_letter_code
_entity_poly.pdbx_strand_id
1 'polypeptide(L)'
;SAYILISAGVVVIVTGIIGCCATLKEMRSLLVVYLVLLLCVFLLEIIAGVLAYVSHQGLDAELRQNLKETMQQKYQQPGEESITQAVDKLQQEFKCCGSHNYSDWTGSLWIQEAKNSRLVPDS
;
A
#
# COMPACT_ATOMS: atom_id res chain seq x y z
N SER A 1 3.58 4.01 -1.14
CA SER A 1 5.05 3.99 -1.36
C SER A 1 5.43 4.82 -2.57
N ALA A 2 6.41 5.72 -2.45
CA ALA A 2 6.83 6.64 -3.52
C ALA A 2 7.23 5.92 -4.83
N TYR A 3 7.80 4.72 -4.74
CA TYR A 3 8.17 3.90 -5.90
C TYR A 3 7.00 3.56 -6.83
N ILE A 4 5.78 3.38 -6.29
CA ILE A 4 4.58 3.08 -7.08
C ILE A 4 4.15 4.30 -7.89
N LEU A 5 4.26 5.49 -7.28
CA LEU A 5 3.93 6.75 -7.97
C LEU A 5 4.95 7.05 -9.08
N ILE A 6 6.24 6.79 -8.81
CA ILE A 6 7.31 6.98 -9.80
C ILE A 6 7.12 5.99 -10.97
N SER A 7 6.87 4.71 -10.69
CA SER A 7 6.67 3.72 -11.75
C SER A 7 5.44 4.02 -12.61
N ALA A 8 4.32 4.43 -11.99
CA ALA A 8 3.13 4.85 -12.71
C ALA A 8 3.42 6.05 -13.63
N GLY A 9 4.14 7.06 -13.13
CA GLY A 9 4.52 8.23 -13.91
C GLY A 9 5.38 7.88 -15.14
N VAL A 10 6.35 6.97 -14.99
CA VAL A 10 7.19 6.51 -16.12
C VAL A 10 6.35 5.82 -17.20
N VAL A 11 5.41 4.95 -16.81
CA VAL A 11 4.52 4.26 -17.76
C VAL A 11 3.68 5.25 -18.56
N VAL A 12 3.14 6.28 -17.91
CA VAL A 12 2.35 7.35 -18.57
C VAL A 12 3.21 8.12 -19.58
N ILE A 13 4.45 8.46 -19.23
CA ILE A 13 5.36 9.17 -20.15
C ILE A 13 5.70 8.30 -21.37
N VAL A 14 6.03 7.03 -21.17
CA VAL A 14 6.40 6.11 -22.25
C VAL A 14 5.23 5.88 -23.21
N THR A 15 4.03 5.64 -22.68
CA THR A 15 2.82 5.46 -23.49
C THR A 15 2.49 6.74 -24.28
N GLY A 16 2.67 7.92 -23.68
CA GLY A 16 2.52 9.21 -24.37
C GLY A 16 3.49 9.40 -25.54
N ILE A 17 4.77 9.03 -25.38
CA ILE A 17 5.78 9.09 -26.46
C ILE A 17 5.40 8.14 -27.60
N ILE A 18 5.01 6.90 -27.28
CA ILE A 18 4.59 5.90 -28.27
C ILE A 18 3.36 6.39 -29.04
N GLY A 19 2.36 6.94 -28.33
CA GLY A 19 1.17 7.53 -28.93
C GLY A 19 1.52 8.66 -29.89
N CYS A 20 2.39 9.58 -29.48
CA CYS A 20 2.85 10.70 -30.31
C CYS A 20 3.60 10.21 -31.56
N CYS A 21 4.51 9.25 -31.43
CA CYS A 21 5.20 8.66 -32.58
C CYS A 21 4.25 7.92 -33.54
N ALA A 22 3.22 7.25 -33.00
CA ALA A 22 2.24 6.51 -33.79
C ALA A 22 1.36 7.44 -34.64
N THR A 23 0.93 8.58 -34.09
CA THR A 23 0.19 9.60 -34.86
C THR A 23 1.08 10.31 -35.86
N LEU A 24 2.31 10.72 -35.48
CA LEU A 24 3.22 11.44 -36.37
C LEU A 24 3.67 10.63 -37.59
N LYS A 25 3.82 9.30 -37.46
CA LYS A 25 4.19 8.43 -38.59
C LYS A 25 3.01 8.03 -39.47
N GLU A 26 1.78 8.49 -39.18
CA GLU A 26 0.55 8.21 -39.94
C GLU A 26 0.27 6.71 -40.19
N MET A 27 0.89 5.82 -39.42
CA MET A 27 0.75 4.38 -39.59
C MET A 27 -0.54 3.91 -38.93
N ARG A 28 -1.64 3.86 -39.71
CA ARG A 28 -2.96 3.38 -39.26
C ARG A 28 -2.90 2.09 -38.44
N SER A 29 -2.07 1.12 -38.84
CA SER A 29 -1.92 -0.15 -38.10
C SER A 29 -1.36 0.05 -36.70
N LEU A 30 -0.40 0.95 -36.51
CA LEU A 30 0.22 1.21 -35.20
C LEU A 30 -0.74 1.98 -34.29
N LEU A 31 -1.54 2.88 -34.86
CA LEU A 31 -2.58 3.62 -34.14
C LEU A 31 -3.69 2.68 -33.61
N VAL A 32 -4.11 1.70 -34.40
CA VAL A 32 -5.09 0.69 -33.98
C VAL A 32 -4.54 -0.17 -32.85
N VAL A 33 -3.28 -0.63 -32.95
CA VAL A 33 -2.63 -1.40 -31.87
C VAL A 33 -2.53 -0.58 -30.58
N TYR A 34 -2.15 0.70 -30.69
CA TYR A 34 -2.09 1.61 -29.54
C TYR A 34 -3.47 1.79 -28.88
N LEU A 35 -4.52 1.97 -29.68
CA LEU A 35 -5.88 2.11 -29.19
C LEU A 35 -6.39 0.84 -28.49
N VAL A 36 -6.11 -0.34 -29.05
CA VAL A 36 -6.45 -1.62 -28.41
C VAL A 36 -5.70 -1.79 -27.09
N LEU A 37 -4.41 -1.44 -27.04
CA LEU A 37 -3.62 -1.48 -25.81
C LEU A 37 -4.19 -0.55 -24.74
N LEU A 38 -4.55 0.68 -25.09
CA LEU A 38 -5.19 1.61 -24.16
C LEU A 38 -6.54 1.10 -23.64
N LEU A 39 -7.36 0.50 -24.52
CA LEU A 39 -8.61 -0.12 -24.09
C LEU A 39 -8.38 -1.27 -23.11
N CYS A 40 -7.38 -2.12 -23.35
CA CYS A 40 -7.01 -3.18 -22.41
C CYS A 40 -6.56 -2.61 -21.05
N VAL A 41 -5.73 -1.56 -21.04
CA VAL A 41 -5.31 -0.89 -19.80
C VAL A 41 -6.51 -0.30 -19.06
N PHE A 42 -7.41 0.37 -19.77
CA PHE A 42 -8.62 0.93 -19.18
C PHE A 42 -9.53 -0.14 -18.54
N LEU A 43 -9.70 -1.29 -19.20
CA LEU A 43 -10.44 -2.41 -18.63
C LEU A 43 -9.75 -2.97 -17.38
N LEU A 44 -8.42 -3.09 -17.40
CA LEU A 44 -7.65 -3.52 -16.22
C LEU A 44 -7.78 -2.52 -15.06
N GLU A 45 -7.78 -1.21 -15.34
CA GLU A 45 -8.00 -0.18 -14.33
C GLU A 45 -9.41 -0.28 -13.72
N ILE A 46 -10.45 -0.53 -14.54
CA ILE A 46 -11.81 -0.76 -14.04
C ILE A 46 -11.83 -2.00 -13.14
N ILE A 47 -11.24 -3.12 -13.57
CA ILE A 47 -11.19 -4.35 -12.78
C ILE A 47 -10.45 -4.10 -11.46
N ALA A 48 -9.29 -3.44 -11.51
CA ALA A 48 -8.52 -3.08 -10.32
C ALA A 48 -9.31 -2.15 -9.39
N GLY A 49 -10.03 -1.16 -9.93
CA GLY A 49 -10.89 -0.25 -9.18
C GLY A 49 -12.07 -0.96 -8.51
N VAL A 50 -12.74 -1.86 -9.23
CA VAL A 50 -13.83 -2.69 -8.67
C VAL A 50 -13.29 -3.63 -7.60
N LEU A 51 -12.16 -4.29 -7.85
CA LEU A 51 -11.51 -5.12 -6.85
C LEU A 51 -11.11 -4.31 -5.62
N ALA A 52 -10.54 -3.10 -5.78
CA ALA A 52 -10.22 -2.23 -4.66
C ALA A 52 -11.48 -1.82 -3.88
N TYR A 53 -12.59 -1.53 -4.57
CA TYR A 53 -13.86 -1.17 -3.93
C TYR A 53 -14.49 -2.33 -3.16
N VAL A 54 -14.56 -3.52 -3.77
CA VAL A 54 -15.11 -4.72 -3.12
C VAL A 54 -14.20 -5.16 -1.98
N SER A 55 -12.88 -5.20 -2.22
CA SER A 55 -11.90 -5.51 -1.19
C SER A 55 -11.94 -4.50 -0.06
N HIS A 56 -12.23 -3.23 -0.26
CA HIS A 56 -12.39 -2.28 0.86
C HIS A 56 -13.35 -2.79 1.96
N GLN A 57 -14.35 -3.61 1.62
CA GLN A 57 -15.26 -4.19 2.61
C GLN A 57 -14.68 -5.38 3.39
N GLY A 58 -13.75 -6.16 2.81
CA GLY A 58 -13.14 -7.34 3.45
C GLY A 58 -11.68 -7.17 3.88
N LEU A 59 -10.91 -6.43 3.10
CA LEU A 59 -9.51 -6.10 3.27
C LEU A 59 -9.28 -5.26 4.52
N ASP A 60 -10.23 -4.44 4.96
CA ASP A 60 -10.12 -3.72 6.23
C ASP A 60 -9.94 -4.67 7.43
N ALA A 61 -10.59 -5.84 7.42
CA ALA A 61 -10.47 -6.82 8.50
C ALA A 61 -9.14 -7.58 8.42
N GLU A 62 -8.76 -8.06 7.23
CA GLU A 62 -7.49 -8.76 7.04
C GLU A 62 -6.29 -7.85 7.28
N LEU A 63 -6.33 -6.61 6.77
CA LEU A 63 -5.27 -5.63 6.95
C LEU A 63 -5.14 -5.26 8.42
N ARG A 64 -6.26 -5.09 9.13
CA ARG A 64 -6.24 -4.87 10.58
C ARG A 64 -5.61 -6.05 11.32
N GLN A 65 -6.02 -7.27 11.00
CA GLN A 65 -5.45 -8.46 11.64
C GLN A 65 -3.94 -8.59 11.38
N ASN A 66 -3.50 -8.44 10.14
CA ASN A 66 -2.09 -8.47 9.78
C ASN A 66 -1.29 -7.37 10.48
N LEU A 67 -1.84 -6.15 10.55
CA LEU A 67 -1.21 -5.03 11.26
C LEU A 67 -1.10 -5.35 12.76
N LYS A 68 -2.17 -5.86 13.37
CA LYS A 68 -2.19 -6.27 14.78
C LYS A 68 -1.12 -7.31 15.08
N GLU A 69 -1.07 -8.39 14.30
CA GLU A 69 -0.07 -9.45 14.47
C GLU A 69 1.36 -8.92 14.31
N THR A 70 1.57 -8.08 13.28
CA THR A 70 2.88 -7.45 13.04
C THR A 70 3.30 -6.57 14.23
N MET A 71 2.39 -5.72 14.73
CA MET A 71 2.68 -4.90 15.92
C MET A 71 2.95 -5.76 17.16
N GLN A 72 2.16 -6.81 17.38
CA GLN A 72 2.31 -7.65 18.57
C GLN A 72 3.59 -8.49 18.56
N GLN A 73 4.03 -8.95 17.38
CA GLN A 73 5.12 -9.92 17.24
C GLN A 73 6.44 -9.30 16.80
N LYS A 74 6.45 -8.08 16.24
CA LYS A 74 7.66 -7.51 15.62
C LYS A 74 8.04 -6.12 16.10
N TYR A 75 7.16 -5.43 16.82
CA TYR A 75 7.47 -4.11 17.35
C TYR A 75 8.60 -4.18 18.39
N GLN A 76 9.62 -3.35 18.19
CA GLN A 76 10.87 -3.31 18.98
C GLN A 76 11.62 -4.65 19.09
N GLN A 77 11.41 -5.57 18.13
CA GLN A 77 12.13 -6.83 18.09
C GLN A 77 13.49 -6.70 17.40
N PRO A 78 14.52 -7.47 17.83
CA PRO A 78 15.84 -7.42 17.20
C PRO A 78 15.78 -7.70 15.70
N GLY A 79 16.32 -6.79 14.88
CA GLY A 79 16.34 -6.91 13.41
C GLY A 79 15.08 -6.40 12.71
N GLU A 80 14.05 -5.94 13.43
CA GLU A 80 12.78 -5.45 12.90
C GLU A 80 12.58 -3.93 13.14
N GLU A 81 13.69 -3.17 13.18
CA GLU A 81 13.69 -1.72 13.41
C GLU A 81 12.86 -0.95 12.37
N SER A 82 12.89 -1.41 11.12
CA SER A 82 12.11 -0.83 10.02
C SER A 82 10.60 -0.94 10.24
N ILE A 83 10.15 -2.05 10.86
CA ILE A 83 8.74 -2.25 11.22
C ILE A 83 8.36 -1.31 12.36
N THR A 84 9.22 -1.18 13.37
CA THR A 84 8.99 -0.26 14.50
C THR A 84 8.80 1.17 13.98
N GLN A 85 9.72 1.65 13.15
CA GLN A 85 9.63 2.99 12.53
C GLN A 85 8.37 3.15 11.65
N ALA A 86 7.96 2.10 10.93
CA ALA A 86 6.76 2.14 10.12
C ALA A 86 5.50 2.23 10.98
N VAL A 87 5.42 1.47 12.07
CA VAL A 87 4.31 1.49 13.03
C VAL A 87 4.21 2.85 13.72
N ASP A 88 5.33 3.40 14.20
CA ASP A 88 5.34 4.72 14.86
C ASP A 88 4.96 5.84 13.88
N LYS A 89 5.50 5.83 12.66
CA LYS A 89 5.10 6.78 11.61
C LYS A 89 3.62 6.70 11.30
N LEU A 90 3.08 5.48 11.13
CA LEU A 90 1.66 5.27 10.87
C LEU A 90 0.81 5.87 12.00
N GLN A 91 1.14 5.57 13.26
CA GLN A 91 0.39 6.09 14.42
C GLN A 91 0.52 7.60 14.57
N GLN A 92 1.71 8.17 14.34
CA GLN A 92 1.94 9.62 14.43
C GLN A 92 1.28 10.41 13.28
N GLU A 93 1.29 9.88 12.06
CA GLU A 93 0.73 10.54 10.87
C GLU A 93 -0.80 10.49 10.88
N PHE A 94 -1.38 9.34 11.22
CA PHE A 94 -2.83 9.15 11.27
C PHE A 94 -3.45 9.43 12.65
N LYS A 95 -2.66 9.79 13.65
CA LYS A 95 -3.10 10.08 15.04
C LYS A 95 -3.94 8.93 15.62
N CYS A 96 -3.54 7.70 15.36
CA CYS A 96 -4.22 6.49 15.82
C CYS A 96 -3.34 5.69 16.79
N CYS A 97 -3.93 4.70 17.48
CA CYS A 97 -3.21 3.81 18.38
C CYS A 97 -3.72 2.37 18.26
N GLY A 98 -2.81 1.45 17.93
CA GLY A 98 -3.15 0.07 17.61
C GLY A 98 -3.82 -0.08 16.24
N SER A 99 -4.29 -1.30 15.94
CA SER A 99 -4.87 -1.60 14.62
C SER A 99 -6.34 -1.19 14.56
N HIS A 100 -7.06 -1.51 15.63
CA HIS A 100 -8.43 -1.10 15.87
C HIS A 100 -8.50 -0.18 17.10
N ASN A 101 -7.77 -0.49 18.17
CA ASN A 101 -7.69 0.34 19.36
C ASN A 101 -6.41 0.07 20.18
N TYR A 102 -6.19 0.87 21.22
CA TYR A 102 -5.03 0.76 22.10
C TYR A 102 -4.89 -0.62 22.78
N SER A 103 -6.00 -1.35 22.98
CA SER A 103 -5.96 -2.66 23.63
C SER A 103 -5.32 -3.74 22.76
N ASP A 104 -5.14 -3.50 21.46
CA ASP A 104 -4.42 -4.40 20.57
C ASP A 104 -2.96 -4.61 20.96
N TRP A 105 -2.37 -3.70 21.74
CA TRP A 105 -1.03 -3.87 22.29
C TRP A 105 -0.95 -4.93 23.38
N THR A 106 -2.09 -5.29 23.99
CA THR A 106 -2.16 -6.28 25.06
C THR A 106 -1.62 -7.62 24.59
N GLY A 107 -0.67 -8.18 25.34
CA GLY A 107 -0.07 -9.47 25.01
C GLY A 107 0.99 -9.42 23.91
N SER A 108 1.37 -8.24 23.41
CA SER A 108 2.52 -8.10 22.52
C SER A 108 3.84 -8.52 23.20
N LEU A 109 4.80 -8.99 22.42
CA LEU A 109 6.14 -9.34 22.91
C LEU A 109 6.79 -8.14 23.62
N TRP A 110 6.58 -6.93 23.10
CA TRP A 110 7.04 -5.69 23.71
C TRP A 110 6.58 -5.51 25.18
N ILE A 111 5.30 -5.78 25.49
CA ILE A 111 4.80 -5.70 26.88
C ILE A 111 5.42 -6.79 27.74
N GLN A 112 5.52 -8.01 27.19
CA GLN A 112 5.97 -9.19 27.94
C GLN A 112 7.46 -9.10 28.30
N GLU A 113 8.31 -8.67 27.37
CA GLU A 113 9.76 -8.61 27.54
C GLU A 113 10.21 -7.48 28.48
N ALA A 114 9.53 -6.33 28.44
CA ALA A 114 9.97 -5.15 29.17
C ALA A 114 9.42 -5.02 30.60
N LYS A 115 8.49 -5.89 31.03
CA LYS A 115 7.76 -5.75 32.31
C LYS A 115 7.18 -4.32 32.47
N ASN A 116 6.79 -3.73 31.35
CA ASN A 116 6.37 -2.33 31.28
C ASN A 116 5.01 -2.15 31.98
N SER A 117 4.92 -1.19 32.90
CA SER A 117 3.64 -0.77 33.49
C SER A 117 2.75 0.03 32.52
N ARG A 118 3.22 0.26 31.29
CA ARG A 118 2.53 1.03 30.26
C ARG A 118 1.71 0.11 29.37
N LEU A 119 0.49 0.56 29.06
CA LEU A 119 -0.46 -0.20 28.25
C LEU A 119 -0.15 -0.12 26.74
N VAL A 120 0.60 0.91 26.32
CA VAL A 120 0.98 1.18 24.92
C VAL A 120 2.39 1.77 24.84
N PRO A 121 3.09 1.64 23.71
CA PRO A 121 4.37 2.29 23.48
C PRO A 121 4.25 3.81 23.30
N ASP A 122 5.34 4.52 23.58
CA ASP A 122 5.47 5.93 23.20
C ASP A 122 5.94 5.96 21.74
N SER A 123 5.03 6.19 20.80
CA SER A 123 5.35 6.37 19.38
C SER A 123 5.98 7.73 19.09
#